data_AF-A0A8B8IVE6-F1
#
_entry.id   AF-A0A8B8IVE6-F1
#
_cell.length_a   1.000
_cell.length_b   1.000
_cell.length_c   1.000
_cell.angle_alpha   90.00
_cell.angle_beta   90.00
_cell.angle_gamma   90.00
#
_symmetry.space_group_name_H-M   'P 1'
#
loop_
_entity.id
_entity.type
_entity.pdbx_description
1 polymer ?
#
loop_
_entity_poly.entity_id
_entity_poly.type
_entity_poly.pdbx_seq_one_letter_code
_entity_poly.pdbx_strand_id
1 'polypeptide(L)'
;MSVTPTKTKNDLINFIPKEIITPNKDSPGISKTVYSHITNLHHLLSDWSTIREKGFKICKSISALKLYEYKDGYYPHQTKPLTDSLLEALDSLENVVEGVSIINNQMQALAQLQYTHEPVINTWSASEIAENILNIYNSLHKEFNLKKIITENIAHCRDENLIEVYVSSWEFDTFLSMELSAYLFADVGLAGIT
;
A
#
# COMPACT_ATOMS: atom_id res chain seq x y z
N MET A 1 69.15 13.21 -36.12
CA MET A 1 67.96 12.51 -36.64
C MET A 1 67.02 12.27 -35.46
N SER A 2 65.84 12.88 -35.52
CA SER A 2 64.78 12.82 -34.51
C SER A 2 63.84 11.66 -34.84
N VAL A 3 63.48 10.85 -33.85
CA VAL A 3 62.36 9.91 -33.96
C VAL A 3 61.53 10.00 -32.67
N THR A 4 60.33 10.55 -32.81
CA THR A 4 59.33 10.70 -31.75
C THR A 4 58.63 9.37 -31.46
N PRO A 5 58.37 8.99 -30.19
CA PRO A 5 57.59 7.79 -29.90
C PRO A 5 56.10 7.98 -30.22
N THR A 6 55.51 6.95 -30.84
CA THR A 6 54.14 6.86 -31.32
C THR A 6 53.12 6.79 -30.16
N LYS A 7 52.05 7.60 -30.24
CA LYS A 7 50.90 7.56 -29.32
C LYS A 7 50.16 6.22 -29.42
N THR A 8 50.23 5.41 -28.37
CA THR A 8 49.30 4.29 -28.16
C THR A 8 48.00 4.85 -27.58
N LYS A 9 46.89 4.70 -28.32
CA LYS A 9 45.54 4.90 -27.79
C LYS A 9 45.28 3.82 -26.75
N ASN A 10 45.04 4.19 -25.50
CA ASN A 10 44.30 3.38 -24.53
C ASN A 10 43.73 4.33 -23.47
N ASP A 11 42.41 4.54 -23.59
CA ASP A 11 41.42 4.87 -22.59
C ASP A 11 41.92 5.64 -21.35
N LEU A 12 42.00 6.96 -21.53
CA LEU A 12 41.87 7.91 -20.43
C LEU A 12 40.49 7.66 -19.81
N ILE A 13 40.46 7.04 -18.63
CA ILE A 13 39.35 7.14 -17.70
C ILE A 13 39.23 8.62 -17.35
N ASN A 14 38.49 9.36 -18.15
CA ASN A 14 38.13 10.73 -17.85
C ASN A 14 37.18 10.67 -16.66
N PHE A 15 37.71 10.95 -15.48
CA PHE A 15 36.91 11.47 -14.37
C PHE A 15 36.38 12.83 -14.83
N ILE A 16 35.26 12.81 -15.55
CA ILE A 16 34.46 14.00 -15.78
C ILE A 16 33.75 14.23 -14.45
N PRO A 17 34.04 15.30 -13.70
CA PRO A 17 33.19 15.67 -12.59
C PRO A 17 31.78 15.77 -13.14
N LYS A 18 30.82 14.99 -12.60
CA LYS A 18 29.40 15.21 -12.92
C LYS A 18 29.15 16.70 -12.73
N GLU A 19 28.83 17.39 -13.81
CA GLU A 19 28.53 18.82 -13.75
C GLU A 19 27.50 19.02 -12.65
N ILE A 20 27.76 19.98 -11.76
CA ILE A 20 26.77 20.42 -10.79
C ILE A 20 25.65 21.04 -11.62
N ILE A 21 24.64 20.23 -11.91
CA ILE A 21 23.49 20.63 -12.71
C ILE A 21 22.79 21.73 -11.92
N THR A 22 22.56 22.86 -12.56
CA THR A 22 21.81 23.98 -11.97
C THR A 22 20.40 23.51 -11.56
N PRO A 23 19.79 24.07 -10.49
CA PRO A 23 18.56 23.54 -9.86
C PRO A 23 17.29 23.61 -10.72
N ASN A 24 17.40 24.00 -11.99
CA ASN A 24 16.29 24.47 -12.82
C ASN A 24 16.12 23.69 -14.14
N LYS A 25 16.65 22.46 -14.22
CA LYS A 25 16.23 21.47 -15.23
C LYS A 25 15.05 20.72 -14.62
N ASP A 26 13.95 20.52 -15.34
CA ASP A 26 12.60 20.03 -14.90
C ASP A 26 12.50 18.77 -13.99
N SER A 27 13.62 18.22 -13.53
CA SER A 27 13.79 17.15 -12.53
C SER A 27 13.14 17.39 -11.14
N PRO A 28 13.05 18.61 -10.56
CA PRO A 28 12.37 18.79 -9.27
C PRO A 28 10.88 18.49 -9.31
N GLY A 29 10.22 18.74 -10.45
CA GLY A 29 8.76 18.64 -10.56
C GLY A 29 8.26 17.22 -10.43
N ILE A 30 8.83 16.30 -11.22
CA ILE A 30 8.44 14.89 -11.18
C ILE A 30 8.83 14.27 -9.85
N SER A 31 10.06 14.50 -9.37
CA SER A 31 10.55 13.93 -8.10
C SER A 31 9.67 14.35 -6.93
N LYS A 32 9.28 15.63 -6.86
CA LYS A 32 8.37 16.15 -5.83
C LYS A 32 6.96 15.55 -5.95
N THR A 33 6.46 15.38 -7.17
CA THR A 33 5.14 14.80 -7.43
C THR A 33 5.11 13.34 -6.99
N VAL A 34 6.10 12.54 -7.41
CA VAL A 34 6.26 11.15 -7.01
C VAL A 34 6.40 11.04 -5.49
N TYR A 35 7.20 11.90 -4.85
CA TYR A 35 7.35 11.89 -3.40
C TYR A 35 6.01 12.16 -2.68
N SER A 36 5.23 13.12 -3.21
CA SER A 36 3.89 13.40 -2.69
C SER A 36 2.95 12.20 -2.84
N HIS A 37 3.01 11.48 -3.96
CA HIS A 37 2.22 10.26 -4.17
C HIS A 37 2.62 9.15 -3.19
N ILE A 38 3.91 8.94 -2.96
CA ILE A 38 4.41 7.95 -1.99
C ILE A 38 3.99 8.32 -0.56
N THR A 39 4.06 9.61 -0.20
CA THR A 39 3.62 10.09 1.11
C THR A 39 2.11 9.88 1.30
N ASN A 40 1.30 10.18 0.29
CA ASN A 40 -0.14 9.95 0.33
C ASN A 40 -0.48 8.46 0.41
N LEU A 41 0.24 7.62 -0.32
CA LEU A 41 0.11 6.16 -0.23
C LEU A 41 0.41 5.67 1.18
N HIS A 42 1.48 6.17 1.80
CA HIS A 42 1.84 5.84 3.18
C HIS A 42 0.72 6.19 4.16
N HIS A 43 0.14 7.39 4.05
CA HIS A 43 -1.00 7.79 4.87
C HIS A 43 -2.21 6.87 4.68
N LEU A 44 -2.57 6.56 3.43
CA LEU A 44 -3.68 5.64 3.13
C LEU A 44 -3.47 4.24 3.71
N LEU A 45 -2.27 3.69 3.62
CA LEU A 45 -1.94 2.39 4.20
C LEU A 45 -1.90 2.44 5.74
N SER A 46 -1.54 3.57 6.34
CA SER A 46 -1.63 3.77 7.79
C SER A 46 -3.09 3.85 8.26
N ASP A 47 -3.95 4.51 7.49
CA ASP A 47 -5.39 4.56 7.73
C ASP A 47 -6.00 3.17 7.61
N TRP A 48 -5.60 2.39 6.59
CA TRP A 48 -5.98 0.98 6.46
C TRP A 48 -5.71 0.19 7.74
N SER A 49 -4.47 0.25 8.28
CA SER A 49 -4.10 -0.48 9.50
C SER A 49 -4.99 -0.08 10.69
N THR A 50 -5.24 1.23 10.83
CA THR A 50 -6.09 1.78 11.89
C THR A 50 -7.54 1.31 11.78
N ILE A 51 -8.10 1.31 10.56
CA ILE A 51 -9.48 0.87 10.31
C ILE A 51 -9.60 -0.64 10.51
N ARG A 52 -8.61 -1.43 10.03
CA ARG A 52 -8.54 -2.88 10.24
C ARG A 52 -8.60 -3.22 11.72
N GLU A 53 -7.78 -2.57 12.55
CA GLU A 53 -7.75 -2.80 14.01
C GLU A 53 -9.11 -2.49 14.66
N LYS A 54 -9.77 -1.41 14.24
CA LYS A 54 -11.14 -1.09 14.70
C LYS A 54 -12.13 -2.16 14.28
N GLY A 55 -12.14 -2.56 13.01
CA GLY A 55 -13.00 -3.62 12.50
C GLY A 55 -12.78 -4.95 13.22
N PHE A 56 -11.53 -5.30 13.54
CA PHE A 56 -11.20 -6.50 14.32
C PHE A 56 -11.84 -6.48 15.70
N LYS A 57 -11.77 -5.35 16.42
CA LYS A 57 -12.43 -5.19 17.73
C LYS A 57 -13.95 -5.38 17.63
N ILE A 58 -14.56 -4.91 16.54
CA ILE A 58 -15.98 -5.11 16.26
C ILE A 58 -16.28 -6.60 15.97
N CYS A 59 -15.50 -7.26 15.12
CA CYS A 59 -15.62 -8.69 14.84
C CYS A 59 -15.51 -9.55 16.11
N LYS A 60 -14.57 -9.23 17.01
CA LYS A 60 -14.46 -9.89 18.33
C LYS A 60 -15.70 -9.68 19.18
N SER A 61 -16.27 -8.49 19.18
CA SER A 61 -17.49 -8.17 19.93
C SER A 61 -18.68 -8.95 19.37
N ILE A 62 -18.82 -9.05 18.04
CA ILE A 62 -19.83 -9.87 17.37
C ILE A 62 -19.67 -11.35 17.73
N SER A 63 -18.44 -11.87 17.67
CA SER A 63 -18.14 -13.26 18.03
C SER A 63 -18.51 -13.57 19.48
N ALA A 64 -18.09 -12.73 20.43
CA ALA A 64 -18.45 -12.90 21.84
C ALA A 64 -19.97 -12.87 22.06
N LEU A 65 -20.66 -11.90 21.46
CA LEU A 65 -22.12 -11.80 21.53
C LEU A 65 -22.81 -13.07 21.00
N LYS A 66 -22.27 -13.63 19.92
CA LYS A 66 -22.79 -14.86 19.30
C LYS A 66 -22.56 -16.11 20.14
N LEU A 67 -21.40 -16.25 20.76
CA LEU A 67 -21.07 -17.42 21.57
C LEU A 67 -21.84 -17.46 22.90
N TYR A 68 -22.10 -16.31 23.52
CA TYR A 68 -22.65 -16.28 24.88
C TYR A 68 -24.15 -15.95 24.96
N GLU A 69 -24.70 -15.22 23.99
CA GLU A 69 -26.08 -14.70 24.10
C GLU A 69 -27.07 -15.28 23.08
N TYR A 70 -26.61 -15.93 22.01
CA TYR A 70 -27.53 -16.55 21.06
C TYR A 70 -28.16 -17.81 21.66
N LYS A 71 -29.47 -17.77 21.83
CA LYS A 71 -30.32 -18.91 22.15
C LYS A 71 -31.39 -19.05 21.08
N ASP A 72 -31.92 -20.26 20.89
CA ASP A 72 -32.98 -20.49 19.91
C ASP A 72 -34.14 -19.49 20.09
N GLY A 73 -34.40 -18.69 19.06
CA GLY A 73 -35.46 -17.68 19.04
C GLY A 73 -35.11 -16.29 19.61
N TYR A 74 -33.88 -16.07 20.11
CA TYR A 74 -33.43 -14.78 20.63
C TYR A 74 -32.27 -14.21 19.82
N TYR A 75 -32.47 -13.01 19.27
CA TYR A 75 -31.43 -12.26 18.57
C TYR A 75 -31.05 -11.05 19.42
N PRO A 76 -29.81 -10.96 19.92
CA PRO A 76 -29.39 -9.86 20.77
C PRO A 76 -29.55 -8.49 20.09
N HIS A 77 -30.07 -7.51 20.82
CA HIS A 77 -30.30 -6.15 20.29
C HIS A 77 -28.99 -5.47 19.85
N GLN A 78 -27.86 -5.87 20.43
CA GLN A 78 -26.54 -5.33 20.13
C GLN A 78 -25.96 -5.82 18.79
N THR A 79 -26.52 -6.88 18.19
CA THR A 79 -25.96 -7.39 16.94
C THR A 79 -26.08 -6.38 15.81
N LYS A 80 -27.24 -5.72 15.67
CA LYS A 80 -27.45 -4.73 14.62
C LYS A 80 -26.46 -3.54 14.68
N PRO A 81 -26.30 -2.83 15.82
CA PRO A 81 -25.36 -1.72 15.88
C PRO A 81 -23.91 -2.19 15.64
N LEU A 82 -23.52 -3.38 16.08
CA LEU A 82 -22.18 -3.92 15.78
C LEU A 82 -21.99 -4.22 14.29
N THR A 83 -23.00 -4.78 13.62
CA THR A 83 -22.93 -5.03 12.17
C THR A 83 -22.94 -3.73 11.37
N ASP A 84 -23.72 -2.74 11.80
CA ASP A 84 -23.75 -1.41 11.17
C ASP A 84 -22.38 -0.73 11.31
N SER A 85 -21.74 -0.78 12.49
CA SER A 85 -20.38 -0.27 12.68
C SER A 85 -19.31 -1.05 11.89
N LEU A 86 -19.50 -2.35 11.68
CA LEU A 86 -18.60 -3.14 10.84
C LEU A 86 -18.72 -2.76 9.36
N LEU A 87 -19.94 -2.46 8.90
CA LEU A 87 -20.18 -1.93 7.55
C LEU A 87 -19.53 -0.56 7.37
N GLU A 88 -19.66 0.35 8.34
CA GLU A 88 -18.97 1.66 8.29
C GLU A 88 -17.44 1.52 8.21
N ALA A 89 -16.88 0.54 8.93
CA ALA A 89 -15.46 0.23 8.84
C ALA A 89 -15.10 -0.31 7.44
N LEU A 90 -15.93 -1.17 6.86
CA LEU A 90 -15.73 -1.68 5.51
C LEU A 90 -15.80 -0.56 4.45
N ASP A 91 -16.78 0.32 4.53
CA ASP A 91 -16.91 1.48 3.63
C ASP A 91 -15.68 2.39 3.73
N SER A 92 -15.15 2.55 4.94
CA SER A 92 -13.90 3.30 5.18
C SER A 92 -12.69 2.63 4.52
N LEU A 93 -12.62 1.29 4.52
CA LEU A 93 -11.58 0.53 3.80
C LEU A 93 -11.74 0.67 2.28
N GLU A 94 -12.97 0.71 1.76
CA GLU A 94 -13.23 0.92 0.33
C GLU A 94 -12.67 2.27 -0.14
N ASN A 95 -12.92 3.34 0.63
CA ASN A 95 -12.38 4.66 0.36
C ASN A 95 -10.83 4.66 0.30
N VAL A 96 -10.18 3.87 1.15
CA VAL A 96 -8.72 3.70 1.10
C VAL A 96 -8.28 3.01 -0.18
N VAL A 97 -8.94 1.92 -0.57
CA VAL A 97 -8.64 1.20 -1.82
C VAL A 97 -8.82 2.09 -3.04
N GLU A 98 -9.89 2.89 -3.07
CA GLU A 98 -10.13 3.87 -4.12
C GLU A 98 -9.02 4.94 -4.17
N GLY A 99 -8.62 5.47 -3.00
CA GLY A 99 -7.51 6.41 -2.89
C GLY A 99 -6.19 5.84 -3.45
N VAL A 100 -5.87 4.58 -3.13
CA VAL A 100 -4.69 3.90 -3.66
C VAL A 100 -4.81 3.66 -5.17
N SER A 101 -6.01 3.35 -5.68
CA SER A 101 -6.28 3.21 -7.12
C SER A 101 -6.00 4.50 -7.88
N ILE A 102 -6.42 5.64 -7.33
CA ILE A 102 -6.16 6.97 -7.93
C ILE A 102 -4.64 7.22 -8.00
N ILE A 103 -3.91 6.97 -6.92
CA ILE A 103 -2.45 7.13 -6.88
C ILE A 103 -1.78 6.19 -7.90
N ASN A 104 -2.21 4.94 -7.96
CA ASN A 104 -1.71 3.97 -8.94
C ASN A 104 -1.89 4.47 -10.38
N ASN A 105 -3.09 4.92 -10.75
CA ASN A 105 -3.37 5.41 -12.09
C ASN A 105 -2.52 6.65 -12.44
N GLN A 106 -2.34 7.56 -11.50
CA GLN A 106 -1.49 8.74 -11.67
C GLN A 106 -0.01 8.36 -11.84
N MET A 107 0.49 7.41 -11.05
CA MET A 107 1.87 6.94 -11.14
C MET A 107 2.14 6.15 -12.43
N GLN A 108 1.18 5.35 -12.90
CA GLN A 108 1.26 4.67 -14.20
C GLN A 108 1.34 5.70 -15.35
N ALA A 109 0.52 6.74 -15.31
CA ALA A 109 0.59 7.82 -16.30
C ALA A 109 1.93 8.58 -16.24
N LEU A 110 2.43 8.89 -15.04
CA LEU A 110 3.73 9.54 -14.86
C LEU A 110 4.88 8.68 -15.41
N ALA A 111 4.84 7.37 -15.17
CA ALA A 111 5.83 6.44 -15.71
C ALA A 111 5.83 6.40 -17.24
N GLN A 112 4.65 6.48 -17.87
CA GLN A 112 4.54 6.52 -19.34
C GLN A 112 5.02 7.85 -19.95
N LEU A 113 4.86 8.96 -19.22
CA LEU A 113 5.33 10.28 -19.64
C LEU A 113 6.85 10.41 -19.50
N GLN A 114 7.48 9.63 -18.62
CA GLN A 114 8.92 9.62 -18.45
C GLN A 114 9.58 8.68 -19.45
N TYR A 115 10.14 9.23 -20.53
CA TYR A 115 10.83 8.46 -21.56
C TYR A 115 12.17 7.83 -21.11
N THR A 116 12.69 8.25 -19.96
CA THR A 116 13.96 7.77 -19.41
C THR A 116 13.74 6.88 -18.18
N HIS A 117 14.47 5.77 -18.08
CA HIS A 117 14.53 4.95 -16.87
C HIS A 117 15.47 5.54 -15.81
N GLU A 118 15.66 6.86 -15.81
CA GLU A 118 16.50 7.52 -14.82
C GLU A 118 15.77 7.55 -13.46
N PRO A 119 16.49 7.35 -12.35
CA PRO A 119 15.92 7.48 -11.02
C PRO A 119 15.28 8.85 -10.81
N VAL A 120 14.03 8.84 -10.33
CA VAL A 120 13.27 10.04 -9.95
C VAL A 120 13.33 10.29 -8.45
N ILE A 121 13.52 9.23 -7.66
CA ILE A 121 13.71 9.32 -6.22
C ILE A 121 14.81 8.34 -5.83
N ASN A 122 15.90 8.85 -5.25
CA ASN A 122 17.04 8.05 -4.81
C ASN A 122 17.49 7.05 -5.89
N THR A 123 17.22 5.76 -5.69
CA THR A 123 17.58 4.67 -6.61
C THR A 123 16.44 4.22 -7.52
N TRP A 124 15.23 4.73 -7.33
CA TRP A 124 14.00 4.27 -7.99
C TRP A 124 13.62 5.15 -9.19
N SER A 125 13.36 4.51 -10.32
CA SER A 125 12.70 5.11 -11.50
C SER A 125 11.18 5.21 -11.29
N ALA A 126 10.50 6.09 -12.03
CA ALA A 126 9.04 6.19 -11.94
C ALA A 126 8.34 4.89 -12.34
N SER A 127 8.92 4.12 -13.28
CA SER A 127 8.41 2.81 -13.68
C SER A 127 8.43 1.79 -12.55
N GLU A 128 9.53 1.69 -11.81
CA GLU A 128 9.66 0.75 -10.68
C GLU A 128 8.71 1.12 -9.54
N ILE A 129 8.56 2.43 -9.27
CA ILE A 129 7.62 2.91 -8.25
C ILE A 129 6.19 2.60 -8.67
N ALA A 130 5.82 2.87 -9.93
CA ALA A 130 4.48 2.59 -10.46
C ALA A 130 4.16 1.09 -10.41
N GLU A 131 5.12 0.22 -10.73
CA GLU A 131 4.96 -1.24 -10.62
C GLU A 131 4.77 -1.68 -9.16
N ASN A 132 5.56 -1.14 -8.23
CA ASN A 132 5.40 -1.46 -6.82
C ASN A 132 4.02 -1.01 -6.29
N ILE A 133 3.60 0.21 -6.61
CA ILE A 133 2.28 0.73 -6.23
C ILE A 133 1.15 -0.12 -6.82
N LEU A 134 1.30 -0.61 -8.07
CA LEU A 134 0.34 -1.53 -8.67
C LEU A 134 0.25 -2.84 -7.90
N ASN A 135 1.37 -3.40 -7.46
CA ASN A 135 1.39 -4.62 -6.64
C ASN A 135 0.72 -4.41 -5.28
N ILE A 136 0.97 -3.27 -4.64
CA ILE A 136 0.30 -2.86 -3.40
C ILE A 136 -1.21 -2.76 -3.63
N TYR A 137 -1.64 -2.03 -4.66
CA TYR A 137 -3.04 -1.85 -5.02
C TYR A 137 -3.75 -3.20 -5.25
N ASN A 138 -3.16 -4.08 -6.06
CA ASN A 138 -3.75 -5.39 -6.36
C ASN A 138 -3.89 -6.26 -5.10
N SER A 139 -2.91 -6.19 -4.21
CA SER A 139 -2.90 -6.92 -2.93
C SER A 139 -3.97 -6.37 -1.98
N LEU A 140 -4.03 -5.04 -1.85
CA LEU A 140 -5.01 -4.34 -1.01
C LEU A 140 -6.44 -4.59 -1.49
N HIS A 141 -6.67 -4.54 -2.81
CA HIS A 141 -7.98 -4.82 -3.40
C HIS A 141 -8.42 -6.28 -3.15
N LYS A 142 -7.50 -7.25 -3.24
CA LYS A 142 -7.82 -8.65 -2.88
C LYS A 142 -8.17 -8.79 -1.40
N GLU A 143 -7.40 -8.15 -0.52
CA GLU A 143 -7.66 -8.15 0.92
C GLU A 143 -9.02 -7.50 1.26
N PHE A 144 -9.34 -6.37 0.63
CA PHE A 144 -10.64 -5.72 0.79
C PHE A 144 -11.81 -6.64 0.41
N ASN A 145 -11.69 -7.39 -0.69
CA ASN A 145 -12.73 -8.34 -1.08
C ASN A 145 -12.91 -9.47 -0.07
N LEU A 146 -11.82 -9.97 0.53
CA LEU A 146 -11.90 -10.94 1.63
C LEU A 146 -12.67 -10.34 2.81
N LYS A 147 -12.29 -9.12 3.23
CA LYS A 147 -12.97 -8.43 4.33
C LYS A 147 -14.45 -8.22 4.01
N LYS A 148 -14.81 -7.76 2.82
CA LYS A 148 -16.21 -7.64 2.39
C LYS A 148 -17.01 -8.94 2.56
N ILE A 149 -16.47 -10.07 2.09
CA ILE A 149 -17.10 -11.39 2.26
C ILE A 149 -17.28 -11.71 3.75
N ILE A 150 -16.29 -11.43 4.58
CA ILE A 150 -16.39 -11.67 6.02
C ILE A 150 -17.49 -10.81 6.66
N THR A 151 -17.55 -9.51 6.36
CA THR A 151 -18.59 -8.61 6.90
C THR A 151 -20.00 -9.09 6.57
N GLU A 152 -20.22 -9.52 5.32
CA GLU A 152 -21.52 -10.04 4.87
C GLU A 152 -21.91 -11.33 5.60
N ASN A 153 -20.94 -12.20 5.93
CA ASN A 153 -21.22 -13.53 6.46
C ASN A 153 -21.18 -13.63 7.99
N ILE A 154 -20.33 -12.85 8.67
CA ILE A 154 -20.13 -12.96 10.12
C ILE A 154 -21.42 -12.71 10.91
N ALA A 155 -22.30 -11.83 10.41
CA ALA A 155 -23.61 -11.53 11.00
C ALA A 155 -24.59 -12.71 10.91
N HIS A 156 -24.47 -13.58 9.91
CA HIS A 156 -25.39 -14.69 9.67
C HIS A 156 -24.87 -16.05 10.13
N CYS A 157 -23.56 -16.16 10.34
CA CYS A 157 -22.92 -17.39 10.78
C CYS A 157 -23.31 -17.78 12.21
N ARG A 158 -23.56 -19.08 12.45
CA ARG A 158 -23.83 -19.67 13.78
C ARG A 158 -22.80 -20.74 14.17
N ASP A 159 -21.95 -21.16 13.24
CA ASP A 159 -20.89 -22.11 13.51
C ASP A 159 -19.74 -21.37 14.21
N GLU A 160 -19.44 -21.79 15.44
CA GLU A 160 -18.44 -21.18 16.30
C GLU A 160 -17.04 -21.20 15.64
N ASN A 161 -16.66 -22.33 15.04
CA ASN A 161 -15.35 -22.47 14.39
C ASN A 161 -15.25 -21.53 13.19
N LEU A 162 -16.33 -21.42 12.42
CA LEU A 162 -16.34 -20.54 11.25
C LEU A 162 -16.32 -19.05 11.65
N ILE A 163 -16.96 -18.68 12.76
CA ILE A 163 -16.87 -17.33 13.32
C ILE A 163 -15.43 -17.01 13.73
N GLU A 164 -14.73 -17.93 14.39
CA GLU A 164 -13.31 -17.74 14.75
C GLU A 164 -12.42 -17.55 13.52
N VAL A 165 -12.67 -18.33 12.45
CA VAL A 165 -11.97 -18.16 11.17
C VAL A 165 -12.23 -16.77 10.59
N TYR A 166 -13.47 -16.27 10.62
CA TYR A 166 -13.80 -14.92 10.15
C TYR A 166 -13.12 -13.82 10.97
N VAL A 167 -13.13 -13.94 12.30
CA VAL A 167 -12.46 -12.97 13.19
C VAL A 167 -10.96 -12.93 12.91
N SER A 168 -10.33 -14.09 12.80
CA SER A 168 -8.89 -14.20 12.54
C SER A 168 -8.54 -13.67 11.14
N SER A 169 -9.35 -14.00 10.13
CA SER A 169 -9.15 -13.53 8.76
C SER A 169 -9.39 -12.03 8.61
N TRP A 170 -10.16 -11.42 9.51
CA TRP A 170 -10.31 -9.97 9.57
C TRP A 170 -9.10 -9.29 10.20
N GLU A 171 -8.55 -9.89 11.26
CA GLU A 171 -7.39 -9.40 12.02
C GLU A 171 -6.14 -9.25 11.16
N PHE A 172 -5.82 -10.30 10.40
CA PHE A 172 -4.60 -10.37 9.60
C PHE A 172 -4.86 -9.95 8.17
N ASP A 173 -3.91 -9.24 7.58
CA ASP A 173 -3.92 -8.99 6.14
C ASP A 173 -3.19 -10.13 5.44
N THR A 174 -3.96 -11.09 4.92
CA THR A 174 -3.41 -12.31 4.32
C THR A 174 -2.81 -12.06 2.94
N PHE A 175 -3.39 -11.10 2.21
CA PHE A 175 -2.97 -10.76 0.85
C PHE A 175 -2.08 -9.52 0.77
N LEU A 176 -2.11 -8.64 1.77
CA LEU A 176 -1.27 -7.43 1.80
C LEU A 176 0.08 -7.74 2.44
N SER A 177 1.12 -7.88 1.62
CA SER A 177 2.49 -7.96 2.14
C SER A 177 3.04 -6.56 2.41
N MET A 178 3.28 -6.27 3.68
CA MET A 178 3.93 -5.02 4.14
C MET A 178 5.40 -4.93 3.73
N GLU A 179 6.02 -6.05 3.34
CA GLU A 179 7.38 -6.08 2.79
C GLU A 179 7.47 -5.28 1.48
N LEU A 180 6.41 -5.34 0.65
CA LEU A 180 6.36 -4.66 -0.65
C LEU A 180 6.52 -3.14 -0.50
N SER A 181 5.93 -2.56 0.54
CA SER A 181 5.95 -1.12 0.80
C SER A 181 7.12 -0.70 1.70
N ALA A 182 7.60 -1.59 2.58
CA ALA A 182 8.64 -1.28 3.56
C ALA A 182 9.94 -0.80 2.93
N TYR A 183 10.40 -1.43 1.85
CA TYR A 183 11.66 -1.03 1.19
C TYR A 183 11.52 0.36 0.55
N LEU A 184 10.41 0.62 -0.14
CA LEU A 184 10.14 1.92 -0.76
C LEU A 184 10.07 3.01 0.32
N PHE A 185 9.38 2.76 1.42
CA PHE A 185 9.25 3.72 2.52
C PHE A 185 10.57 3.97 3.23
N ALA A 186 11.36 2.93 3.48
CA ALA A 186 12.68 3.07 4.10
C ALA A 186 13.61 3.94 3.25
N ASP A 187 13.63 3.73 1.93
CA ASP A 187 14.47 4.52 1.02
C ASP A 187 14.03 6.00 0.98
N VAL A 188 12.72 6.25 1.06
CA VAL A 188 12.15 7.62 1.08
C VAL A 188 12.17 8.26 2.48
N GLY A 189 12.58 7.52 3.52
CA GLY A 189 12.68 8.01 4.89
C GLY A 189 11.34 8.05 5.65
N LEU A 190 10.35 7.26 5.21
CA LEU A 190 9.05 7.10 5.87
C LEU A 190 9.09 5.91 6.84
N ALA A 191 8.39 6.04 7.97
CA ALA A 191 8.31 4.99 8.97
C ALA A 191 7.54 3.77 8.44
N GLY A 192 7.90 2.57 8.90
CA GLY A 192 7.09 1.37 8.65
C GLY A 192 5.69 1.53 9.24
N ILE A 193 4.70 0.98 8.54
CA ILE A 193 3.32 0.93 9.03
C ILE A 193 3.18 -0.33 9.87
N THR A 194 2.60 -0.19 11.06
CA THR A 194 2.37 -1.29 12.03
C THR A 194 0.91 -1.66 12.11
#